data_AF-A0A354TQS8-F1
#
_entry.id   AF-A0A354TQS8-F1
#
_cell.length_a   1.000
_cell.length_b   1.000
_cell.length_c   1.000
_cell.angle_alpha   90.00
_cell.angle_beta   90.00
_cell.angle_gamma   90.00
#
_symmetry.space_group_name_H-M   'P 1'
#
loop_
_entity.id
_entity.type
_entity.pdbx_description
1 polymer ?
#
loop_
_entity_poly.entity_id
_entity_poly.type
_entity_poly.pdbx_seq_one_letter_code
_entity_poly.pdbx_strand_id
1 'polypeptide(L)'
;MLFGDACGAVVLEATDKPVGLISAKIGCEADAKYAIQITNLGSAYSRLSEEFLYVGWNFEGQEVFKRAVKSMAQACADVLEEAGLSVDDVNLVVPHQANKRILDALAKRVGIDEERVFVNVHKYGNTSAGTIPVALTEALEEGRIKPGDYVLSATFGAGLTWGAALIRWGDRVTPLQISDAELPPCEKTALEILEPHIKRYAAHAESG
;
A
#
# COMPACT_ATOMS: atom_id res chain seq x y z
N MET A 1 4.53 14.49 3.79
CA MET A 1 4.51 13.41 4.80
C MET A 1 4.76 12.10 4.05
N LEU A 2 5.68 11.24 4.52
CA LEU A 2 5.97 9.97 3.81
C LEU A 2 5.05 8.85 4.29
N PHE A 3 4.85 8.71 5.61
CA PHE A 3 4.02 7.66 6.22
C PHE A 3 2.86 8.26 7.02
N GLY A 4 1.76 7.53 7.11
CA GLY A 4 0.60 7.84 7.94
C GLY A 4 -0.09 6.57 8.44
N ASP A 5 -1.18 6.73 9.19
CA ASP A 5 -1.92 5.62 9.78
C ASP A 5 -3.33 5.52 9.16
N ALA A 6 -3.68 4.35 8.63
CA ALA A 6 -5.03 4.03 8.20
C ALA A 6 -5.22 2.51 8.14
N CYS A 7 -6.48 2.07 8.20
CA CYS A 7 -6.87 0.67 8.05
C CYS A 7 -8.00 0.57 7.03
N GLY A 8 -7.98 -0.49 6.22
CA GLY A 8 -9.09 -0.86 5.35
C GLY A 8 -9.29 -2.37 5.42
N ALA A 9 -10.49 -2.83 5.12
CA ALA A 9 -10.86 -4.23 5.21
C ALA A 9 -11.73 -4.66 4.03
N VAL A 10 -11.70 -5.95 3.73
CA VAL A 10 -12.60 -6.60 2.77
C VAL A 10 -13.22 -7.84 3.41
N VAL A 11 -14.44 -8.16 3.00
CA VAL A 11 -15.11 -9.42 3.35
C VAL A 11 -15.19 -10.26 2.09
N LEU A 12 -14.78 -11.53 2.18
CA LEU A 12 -14.85 -12.48 1.09
C LEU A 12 -15.96 -13.49 1.37
N GLU A 13 -16.74 -13.79 0.34
CA GLU A 13 -17.83 -14.76 0.38
C GLU A 13 -17.58 -15.79 -0.73
N ALA A 14 -17.75 -17.07 -0.41
CA ALA A 14 -17.60 -18.15 -1.39
C ALA A 14 -18.72 -18.08 -2.43
N THR A 15 -18.38 -18.34 -3.70
CA THR A 15 -19.33 -18.32 -4.81
C THR A 15 -18.84 -19.20 -5.96
N ASP A 16 -19.77 -19.71 -6.77
CA ASP A 16 -19.45 -20.42 -8.03
C ASP A 16 -19.25 -19.45 -9.22
N LYS A 17 -19.52 -18.15 -9.03
CA LYS A 17 -19.27 -17.14 -10.06
C LYS A 17 -17.76 -16.87 -10.19
N PRO A 18 -17.23 -16.64 -11.40
CA PRO A 18 -15.82 -16.34 -11.62
C PRO A 18 -15.50 -14.87 -11.26
N VAL A 19 -15.62 -14.51 -9.99
CA VAL A 19 -15.40 -13.15 -9.45
C VAL A 19 -14.46 -13.21 -8.23
N GLY A 20 -13.95 -12.04 -7.81
CA GLY A 20 -12.94 -11.96 -6.75
C GLY A 20 -11.53 -12.06 -7.33
N LEU A 21 -10.60 -12.62 -6.55
CA LEU A 21 -9.20 -12.76 -6.96
C LEU A 21 -9.06 -13.82 -8.06
N ILE A 22 -8.64 -13.41 -9.26
CA ILE A 22 -8.50 -14.28 -10.44
C ILE A 22 -7.09 -14.85 -10.55
N SER A 23 -6.08 -13.99 -10.44
CA SER A 23 -4.67 -14.37 -10.42
C SER A 23 -3.92 -13.48 -9.43
N ALA A 24 -2.89 -14.04 -8.81
CA ALA A 24 -2.00 -13.32 -7.93
C ALA A 24 -0.57 -13.79 -8.10
N LYS A 25 0.36 -12.84 -8.12
CA LYS A 25 1.79 -13.08 -8.09
C LYS A 25 2.37 -12.33 -6.91
N ILE A 26 3.03 -13.04 -6.02
CA ILE A 26 3.74 -12.44 -4.87
C ILE A 26 5.18 -12.97 -4.83
N GLY A 27 6.09 -12.14 -4.33
CA GLY A 27 7.50 -12.49 -4.24
C GLY A 27 8.27 -11.60 -3.29
N CYS A 28 9.56 -11.89 -3.16
CA CYS A 28 10.47 -11.15 -2.31
C CYS A 28 11.89 -11.16 -2.89
N GLU A 29 12.51 -10.00 -2.99
CA GLU A 29 13.93 -9.80 -3.29
C GLU A 29 14.70 -9.66 -1.97
N ALA A 30 15.03 -10.80 -1.36
CA ALA A 30 15.64 -10.86 -0.04
C ALA A 30 17.06 -10.28 0.03
N ASP A 31 17.76 -10.21 -1.11
CA ASP A 31 19.06 -9.53 -1.23
C ASP A 31 18.94 -8.03 -0.97
N ALA A 32 17.76 -7.45 -1.24
CA ALA A 32 17.46 -6.03 -1.04
C ALA A 32 16.83 -5.71 0.32
N LYS A 33 16.80 -6.64 1.28
CA LYS A 33 16.17 -6.45 2.59
C LYS A 33 16.67 -5.24 3.38
N TYR A 34 17.92 -4.84 3.13
CA TYR A 34 18.52 -3.69 3.77
C TYR A 34 17.87 -2.38 3.30
N ALA A 35 17.30 -2.33 2.09
CA ALA A 35 16.86 -1.09 1.46
C ALA A 35 15.73 -0.37 2.23
N ILE A 36 14.93 -1.11 3.02
CA ILE A 36 13.94 -0.56 3.94
C ILE A 36 13.99 -1.39 5.22
N GLN A 37 14.55 -0.84 6.29
CA GLN A 37 14.75 -1.58 7.53
C GLN A 37 14.66 -0.67 8.76
N ILE A 38 13.96 -1.14 9.80
CA ILE A 38 14.17 -0.65 11.16
C ILE A 38 15.28 -1.47 11.80
N THR A 39 16.34 -0.82 12.27
CA THR A 39 17.63 -1.46 12.59
C THR A 39 17.90 -1.66 14.07
N ASN A 40 16.94 -1.31 14.95
CA ASN A 40 17.10 -1.40 16.40
C ASN A 40 15.80 -1.69 17.17
N LEU A 41 14.81 -2.30 16.51
CA LEU A 41 13.53 -2.66 17.11
C LEU A 41 13.19 -4.13 16.87
N GLY A 42 12.58 -4.79 17.85
CA GLY A 42 12.22 -6.20 17.81
C GLY A 42 13.07 -7.05 18.77
N SER A 43 12.80 -8.36 18.80
CA SER A 43 13.41 -9.30 19.78
C SER A 43 14.91 -9.53 19.60
N ALA A 44 15.49 -9.04 18.51
CA ALA A 44 16.94 -9.11 18.27
C ALA A 44 17.73 -8.09 19.12
N TYR A 45 17.06 -7.12 19.75
CA TYR A 45 17.68 -6.02 20.46
C TYR A 45 17.40 -6.08 21.96
N SER A 46 18.33 -5.54 22.75
CA SER A 46 18.22 -5.56 24.22
C SER A 46 17.07 -4.66 24.69
N ARG A 47 16.13 -5.25 25.45
CA ARG A 47 15.10 -4.49 26.18
C ARG A 47 15.68 -3.61 27.30
N LEU A 48 16.95 -3.83 27.67
CA LEU A 48 17.66 -3.07 28.71
C LEU A 48 18.43 -1.88 28.15
N SER A 49 18.48 -1.71 26.82
CA SER A 49 19.06 -0.55 26.15
C SER A 49 18.01 0.53 25.97
N GLU A 50 18.38 1.81 25.99
CA GLU A 50 17.49 2.91 25.59
C GLU A 50 17.47 3.15 24.07
N GLU A 51 18.30 2.45 23.29
CA GLU A 51 18.38 2.65 21.83
C GLU A 51 17.04 2.46 21.12
N PHE A 52 16.17 1.56 21.59
CA PHE A 52 14.85 1.34 21.00
C PHE A 52 13.93 2.58 21.10
N LEU A 53 14.25 3.53 21.98
CA LEU A 53 13.54 4.82 22.07
C LEU A 53 13.80 5.68 20.83
N TYR A 54 14.92 5.45 20.13
CA TYR A 54 15.34 6.21 18.96
C TYR A 54 15.40 5.29 17.75
N VAL A 55 14.26 5.08 17.10
CA VAL A 55 14.13 4.15 15.98
C VAL A 55 15.19 4.46 14.91
N GLY A 56 16.06 3.49 14.65
CA GLY A 56 17.04 3.50 13.58
C GLY A 56 16.39 3.07 12.28
N TRP A 57 16.49 3.91 11.25
CA TRP A 57 15.89 3.68 9.94
C TRP A 57 16.98 3.60 8.88
N ASN A 58 16.99 2.51 8.12
CA ASN A 58 17.68 2.45 6.83
C ASN A 58 16.64 2.58 5.71
N PHE A 59 16.84 3.56 4.83
CA PHE A 59 15.94 3.80 3.69
C PHE A 59 16.71 4.23 2.44
N GLU A 60 16.98 3.26 1.57
CA GLU A 60 17.70 3.45 0.30
C GLU A 60 16.72 3.84 -0.82
N GLY A 61 16.20 5.06 -0.77
CA GLY A 61 15.06 5.48 -1.59
C GLY A 61 15.23 5.29 -3.12
N GLN A 62 16.44 5.47 -3.66
CA GLN A 62 16.71 5.24 -5.08
C GLN A 62 16.65 3.75 -5.46
N GLU A 63 17.19 2.89 -4.60
CA GLU A 63 17.16 1.44 -4.80
C GLU A 63 15.73 0.91 -4.67
N VAL A 64 15.01 1.37 -3.64
CA VAL A 64 13.59 1.08 -3.44
C VAL A 64 12.78 1.46 -4.67
N PHE A 65 12.93 2.68 -5.19
CA PHE A 65 12.21 3.14 -6.37
C PHE A 65 12.44 2.23 -7.58
N LYS A 66 13.70 1.94 -7.90
CA LYS A 66 14.08 1.13 -9.07
C LYS A 66 13.53 -0.29 -8.99
N ARG A 67 13.69 -0.95 -7.83
CA ARG A 67 13.24 -2.33 -7.63
C ARG A 67 11.72 -2.42 -7.58
N ALA A 68 11.06 -1.52 -6.84
CA ALA A 68 9.61 -1.48 -6.73
C ALA A 68 8.91 -1.38 -8.10
N VAL A 69 9.30 -0.40 -8.92
CA VAL A 69 8.67 -0.19 -10.24
C VAL A 69 8.89 -1.40 -11.15
N LYS A 70 10.11 -1.97 -11.16
CA LYS A 70 10.44 -3.14 -11.98
C LYS A 70 9.59 -4.35 -11.57
N SER A 71 9.58 -4.68 -10.28
CA SER A 71 9.02 -5.95 -9.80
C SER A 71 7.50 -5.91 -9.74
N MET A 72 6.89 -4.75 -9.41
CA MET A 72 5.45 -4.56 -9.55
C MET A 72 4.98 -4.66 -11.01
N ALA A 73 5.68 -4.02 -11.95
CA ALA A 73 5.27 -4.09 -13.35
C ALA A 73 5.41 -5.50 -13.93
N GLN A 74 6.46 -6.24 -13.55
CA GLN A 74 6.59 -7.65 -13.94
C GLN A 74 5.46 -8.49 -13.34
N ALA A 75 5.15 -8.32 -12.05
CA ALA A 75 4.06 -9.04 -11.41
C ALA A 75 2.70 -8.73 -12.07
N CYS A 76 2.46 -7.49 -12.49
CA CYS A 76 1.26 -7.10 -13.25
C CYS A 76 1.19 -7.83 -14.59
N ALA A 77 2.29 -7.91 -15.33
CA ALA A 77 2.34 -8.63 -16.59
C ALA A 77 2.07 -10.13 -16.39
N ASP A 78 2.71 -10.76 -15.38
CA ASP A 78 2.54 -12.18 -15.06
C ASP A 78 1.07 -12.53 -14.77
N VAL A 79 0.36 -11.73 -13.95
CA VAL A 79 -1.04 -12.02 -13.59
C VAL A 79 -2.01 -11.80 -14.74
N LEU A 80 -1.71 -10.86 -15.65
CA LEU A 80 -2.51 -10.64 -16.86
C LEU A 80 -2.29 -11.77 -17.87
N GLU A 81 -1.04 -12.18 -18.06
CA GLU A 81 -0.69 -13.31 -18.92
C GLU A 81 -1.35 -14.61 -18.44
N GLU A 82 -1.28 -14.91 -17.13
CA GLU A 82 -1.94 -16.09 -16.53
C GLU A 82 -3.47 -16.07 -16.74
N ALA A 83 -4.08 -14.88 -16.69
CA ALA A 83 -5.51 -14.71 -16.92
C ALA A 83 -5.89 -14.67 -18.41
N GLY A 84 -4.93 -14.70 -19.34
CA GLY A 84 -5.16 -14.55 -20.78
C GLY A 84 -5.70 -13.16 -21.17
N LEU A 85 -5.32 -12.13 -20.42
CA LEU A 85 -5.77 -10.75 -20.59
C LEU A 85 -4.61 -9.83 -20.92
N SER A 86 -4.94 -8.64 -21.39
CA SER A 86 -4.02 -7.54 -21.65
C SER A 86 -4.27 -6.38 -20.69
N VAL A 87 -3.38 -5.39 -20.69
CA VAL A 87 -3.57 -4.15 -19.91
C VAL A 87 -4.81 -3.38 -20.36
N ASP A 88 -5.20 -3.50 -21.63
CA ASP A 88 -6.37 -2.79 -22.17
C ASP A 88 -7.68 -3.26 -21.52
N ASP A 89 -7.72 -4.51 -21.07
CA ASP A 89 -8.86 -5.12 -20.36
C ASP A 89 -9.02 -4.62 -18.90
N VAL A 90 -8.00 -3.95 -18.33
CA VAL A 90 -7.96 -3.55 -16.91
C VAL A 90 -8.66 -2.22 -16.67
N ASN A 91 -9.89 -2.20 -16.21
CA ASN A 91 -10.67 -0.96 -15.99
C ASN A 91 -10.00 0.02 -15.01
N LEU A 92 -9.40 -0.47 -13.92
CA LEU A 92 -8.78 0.36 -12.89
C LEU A 92 -7.55 -0.33 -12.26
N VAL A 93 -6.52 0.45 -11.97
CA VAL A 93 -5.39 0.03 -11.13
C VAL A 93 -5.52 0.64 -9.73
N VAL A 94 -5.47 -0.20 -8.71
CA VAL A 94 -5.45 0.20 -7.29
C VAL A 94 -4.11 -0.24 -6.65
N PRO A 95 -3.05 0.55 -6.81
CA PRO A 95 -1.71 0.19 -6.35
C PRO A 95 -1.44 0.59 -4.88
N HIS A 96 -0.32 0.10 -4.33
CA HIS A 96 0.25 0.58 -3.07
C HIS A 96 0.60 2.07 -3.14
N GLN A 97 0.13 2.84 -2.14
CA GLN A 97 0.21 4.30 -2.11
C GLN A 97 1.50 4.79 -1.43
N ALA A 98 2.66 4.48 -2.02
CA ALA A 98 3.95 4.85 -1.42
C ALA A 98 4.38 6.29 -1.75
N ASN A 99 4.33 6.64 -3.04
CA ASN A 99 4.80 7.91 -3.56
C ASN A 99 4.22 8.13 -4.96
N LYS A 100 3.72 9.34 -5.27
CA LYS A 100 3.18 9.66 -6.61
C LYS A 100 4.15 9.33 -7.74
N ARG A 101 5.45 9.57 -7.57
CA ARG A 101 6.45 9.26 -8.61
C ARG A 101 6.58 7.77 -8.92
N ILE A 102 6.37 6.90 -7.92
CA ILE A 102 6.38 5.45 -8.13
C ILE A 102 5.10 5.04 -8.87
N LEU A 103 3.96 5.62 -8.49
CA LEU A 103 2.67 5.40 -9.14
C LEU A 103 2.71 5.78 -10.62
N ASP A 104 3.20 6.98 -10.94
CA ASP A 104 3.35 7.48 -12.30
C ASP A 104 4.32 6.59 -13.13
N ALA A 105 5.43 6.17 -12.52
CA ALA A 105 6.40 5.30 -13.18
C ALA A 105 5.85 3.88 -13.41
N LEU A 106 5.07 3.34 -12.46
CA LEU A 106 4.37 2.07 -12.62
C LEU A 106 3.36 2.14 -13.76
N ALA A 107 2.51 3.17 -13.78
CA ALA A 107 1.50 3.38 -14.83
C ALA A 107 2.15 3.38 -16.22
N LYS A 108 3.20 4.18 -16.39
CA LYS A 108 4.00 4.23 -17.63
C LYS A 108 4.63 2.89 -17.99
N ARG A 109 5.13 2.13 -17.00
CA ARG A 109 5.81 0.85 -17.22
C ARG A 109 4.82 -0.26 -17.60
N VAL A 110 3.63 -0.24 -17.03
CA VAL A 110 2.52 -1.17 -17.33
C VAL A 110 1.83 -0.78 -18.65
N GLY A 111 1.89 0.50 -19.04
CA GLY A 111 1.29 1.00 -20.27
C GLY A 111 -0.19 1.37 -20.10
N ILE A 112 -0.58 1.82 -18.91
CA ILE A 112 -1.95 2.22 -18.59
C ILE A 112 -2.03 3.74 -18.36
N ASP A 113 -3.13 4.34 -18.80
CA ASP A 113 -3.38 5.77 -18.62
C ASP A 113 -3.44 6.14 -17.14
N GLU A 114 -2.85 7.28 -16.79
CA GLU A 114 -2.82 7.78 -15.41
C GLU A 114 -4.22 7.93 -14.81
N GLU A 115 -5.22 8.26 -15.64
CA GLU A 115 -6.63 8.36 -15.22
C GLU A 115 -7.20 7.02 -14.74
N ARG A 116 -6.69 5.89 -15.24
CA ARG A 116 -7.08 4.54 -14.80
C ARG A 116 -6.29 4.07 -13.57
N VAL A 117 -5.50 4.94 -12.94
CA VAL A 117 -4.80 4.64 -11.68
C VAL A 117 -5.46 5.40 -10.53
N PHE A 118 -5.90 4.68 -9.50
CA PHE A 118 -6.46 5.30 -8.31
C PHE A 118 -5.34 5.82 -7.39
N VAL A 119 -5.44 7.09 -6.99
CA VAL A 119 -4.40 7.78 -6.21
C VAL A 119 -5.03 8.59 -5.08
N ASN A 120 -4.75 8.20 -3.83
CA ASN A 120 -5.14 8.93 -2.62
C ASN A 120 -3.99 9.17 -1.65
N VAL A 121 -2.73 8.87 -2.06
CA VAL A 121 -1.52 9.13 -1.26
C VAL A 121 -1.40 10.58 -0.75
N HIS A 122 -2.01 11.55 -1.45
CA HIS A 122 -2.02 12.95 -1.04
C HIS A 122 -2.90 13.23 0.19
N LYS A 123 -3.89 12.36 0.47
CA LYS A 123 -4.77 12.45 1.65
C LYS A 123 -4.13 11.77 2.87
N TYR A 124 -3.56 10.57 2.69
CA TYR A 124 -3.18 9.69 3.81
C TYR A 124 -1.67 9.42 3.94
N GLY A 125 -0.86 9.77 2.95
CA GLY A 125 0.53 9.30 2.86
C GLY A 125 0.62 7.79 2.65
N ASN A 126 1.78 7.21 2.95
CA ASN A 126 1.99 5.75 2.91
C ASN A 126 1.53 5.10 4.23
N THR A 127 0.42 4.37 4.19
CA THR A 127 -0.16 3.65 5.33
C THR A 127 0.22 2.16 5.35
N SER A 128 1.33 1.81 4.67
CA SER A 128 1.83 0.43 4.54
C SER A 128 0.74 -0.52 4.01
N ALA A 129 0.39 -1.56 4.76
CA ALA A 129 -0.66 -2.51 4.39
C ALA A 129 -2.07 -1.87 4.26
N GLY A 130 -2.30 -0.71 4.88
CA GLY A 130 -3.57 0.01 4.81
C GLY A 130 -3.84 0.63 3.42
N THR A 131 -2.82 0.84 2.59
CA THR A 131 -2.97 1.67 1.39
C THR A 131 -3.95 1.10 0.37
N ILE A 132 -3.85 -0.21 0.08
CA ILE A 132 -4.66 -0.84 -0.98
C ILE A 132 -6.11 -0.97 -0.55
N PRO A 133 -6.46 -1.50 0.64
CA PRO A 133 -7.87 -1.60 1.00
C PRO A 133 -8.53 -0.23 1.20
N VAL A 134 -7.83 0.78 1.74
CA VAL A 134 -8.37 2.16 1.81
C VAL A 134 -8.60 2.73 0.41
N ALA A 135 -7.64 2.59 -0.50
CA ALA A 135 -7.79 3.03 -1.89
C ALA A 135 -8.91 2.29 -2.63
N LEU A 136 -9.09 1.00 -2.37
CA LEU A 136 -10.17 0.20 -2.95
C LEU A 136 -11.54 0.66 -2.45
N THR A 137 -11.67 0.94 -1.15
CA THR A 137 -12.90 1.49 -0.56
C THR A 137 -13.25 2.85 -1.17
N GLU A 138 -12.31 3.79 -1.20
CA GLU A 138 -12.57 5.11 -1.80
C GLU A 138 -12.87 5.02 -3.31
N ALA A 139 -12.22 4.10 -4.03
CA ALA A 139 -12.53 3.87 -5.45
C ALA A 139 -13.98 3.40 -5.67
N LEU A 140 -14.54 2.59 -4.76
CA LEU A 140 -15.96 2.22 -4.80
C LEU A 140 -16.87 3.42 -4.48
N GLU A 141 -16.54 4.18 -3.42
CA GLU A 141 -17.30 5.35 -2.98
C GLU A 141 -17.34 6.46 -4.04
N GLU A 142 -16.22 6.68 -4.73
CA GLU A 142 -16.10 7.62 -5.86
C GLU A 142 -16.69 7.05 -7.17
N GLY A 143 -17.23 5.83 -7.15
CA GLY A 143 -17.85 5.18 -8.30
C GLY A 143 -16.86 4.86 -9.43
N ARG A 144 -15.58 4.70 -9.12
CA ARG A 144 -14.50 4.39 -10.07
C ARG A 144 -14.49 2.93 -10.50
N ILE A 145 -15.10 2.05 -9.72
CA ILE A 145 -15.27 0.62 -10.01
C ILE A 145 -16.72 0.36 -10.41
N LYS A 146 -16.93 -0.32 -11.53
CA LYS A 146 -18.24 -0.71 -12.07
C LYS A 146 -18.44 -2.23 -11.98
N PRO A 147 -19.70 -2.70 -12.04
CA PRO A 147 -20.01 -4.13 -12.10
C PRO A 147 -19.25 -4.83 -13.23
N GLY A 148 -18.57 -5.93 -12.91
CA GLY A 148 -17.82 -6.73 -13.88
C GLY A 148 -16.42 -6.23 -14.24
N ASP A 149 -15.98 -5.08 -13.71
CA ASP A 149 -14.67 -4.50 -13.99
C ASP A 149 -13.51 -5.43 -13.59
N TYR A 150 -12.42 -5.37 -14.36
CA TYR A 150 -11.12 -5.88 -13.94
C TYR A 150 -10.34 -4.81 -13.19
N VAL A 151 -10.01 -5.09 -11.94
CA VAL A 151 -9.21 -4.24 -11.06
C VAL A 151 -7.84 -4.89 -10.87
N LEU A 152 -6.78 -4.20 -11.29
CA LEU A 152 -5.41 -4.65 -11.09
C LEU A 152 -4.82 -3.96 -9.86
N SER A 153 -4.20 -4.72 -8.97
CA SER A 153 -3.47 -4.21 -7.83
C SER A 153 -1.99 -4.54 -7.97
N ALA A 154 -1.15 -3.65 -7.45
CA ALA A 154 0.30 -3.81 -7.43
C ALA A 154 0.86 -3.29 -6.11
N THR A 155 1.79 -4.02 -5.50
CA THR A 155 2.32 -3.69 -4.18
C THR A 155 3.82 -3.96 -4.07
N PHE A 156 4.46 -3.23 -3.17
CA PHE A 156 5.82 -3.51 -2.71
C PHE A 156 5.98 -3.05 -1.25
N GLY A 157 6.98 -3.58 -0.55
CA GLY A 157 7.25 -3.22 0.83
C GLY A 157 8.62 -3.68 1.30
N ALA A 158 8.93 -3.45 2.58
CA ALA A 158 10.16 -3.93 3.20
C ALA A 158 10.31 -5.46 2.99
N GLY A 159 11.55 -5.91 2.71
CA GLY A 159 11.82 -7.30 2.34
C GLY A 159 12.94 -7.52 1.30
N LEU A 160 12.93 -6.92 0.10
CA LEU A 160 11.84 -6.16 -0.51
C LEU A 160 10.75 -7.10 -1.04
N THR A 161 9.58 -7.07 -0.40
CA THR A 161 8.41 -7.81 -0.86
C THR A 161 7.75 -7.08 -2.03
N TRP A 162 7.11 -7.82 -2.92
CA TRP A 162 6.36 -7.27 -4.04
C TRP A 162 5.22 -8.21 -4.46
N GLY A 163 4.25 -7.68 -5.19
CA GLY A 163 3.20 -8.50 -5.76
C GLY A 163 2.23 -7.75 -6.66
N ALA A 164 1.38 -8.50 -7.33
CA ALA A 164 0.23 -8.02 -8.07
C ALA A 164 -0.94 -8.99 -7.91
N ALA A 165 -2.15 -8.46 -8.09
CA ALA A 165 -3.38 -9.22 -8.03
C ALA A 165 -4.34 -8.70 -9.10
N LEU A 166 -4.92 -9.60 -9.89
CA LEU A 166 -6.02 -9.28 -10.77
C LEU A 166 -7.33 -9.70 -10.12
N ILE A 167 -8.24 -8.75 -9.95
CA ILE A 167 -9.54 -8.95 -9.31
C ILE A 167 -10.62 -8.70 -10.36
N ARG A 168 -11.59 -9.61 -10.50
CA ARG A 168 -12.80 -9.38 -11.27
C ARG A 168 -13.93 -8.99 -10.34
N TRP A 169 -14.45 -7.77 -10.49
CA TRP A 169 -15.52 -7.27 -9.66
C TRP A 169 -16.85 -7.97 -9.98
N GLY A 170 -17.65 -8.22 -8.96
CA GLY A 170 -18.99 -8.80 -9.13
C GLY A 170 -20.03 -7.77 -9.58
N ASP A 171 -21.30 -8.12 -9.43
CA ASP A 171 -22.43 -7.29 -9.88
C ASP A 171 -22.70 -6.07 -8.98
N ARG A 172 -22.24 -6.11 -7.73
CA ARG A 172 -22.56 -5.12 -6.69
C ARG A 172 -21.36 -4.22 -6.38
N VAL A 173 -21.56 -2.92 -6.53
CA VAL A 173 -20.59 -1.86 -6.18
C VAL A 173 -21.06 -0.97 -5.03
N THR A 174 -22.21 -1.29 -4.43
CA THR A 174 -22.78 -0.56 -3.30
C THR A 174 -22.75 -1.41 -2.03
N PRO A 175 -22.58 -0.81 -0.85
CA PRO A 175 -22.68 -1.52 0.42
C PRO A 175 -24.10 -2.03 0.64
N LEU A 176 -24.24 -3.19 1.28
CA LEU A 176 -25.54 -3.71 1.72
C LEU A 176 -26.09 -2.94 2.92
N GLN A 177 -25.18 -2.49 3.78
CA GLN A 177 -25.48 -1.74 4.99
C GLN A 177 -24.33 -0.77 5.27
N ILE A 178 -24.69 0.40 5.79
CA ILE A 178 -23.74 1.36 6.35
C ILE A 178 -23.63 1.10 7.86
N SER A 179 -22.39 0.99 8.34
CA SER A 179 -22.09 0.89 9.76
C SER A 179 -22.05 2.30 10.37
N ASP A 180 -22.56 2.46 11.58
CA ASP A 180 -22.42 3.64 12.43
C ASP A 180 -21.23 3.54 13.40
N ALA A 181 -20.36 2.54 13.22
CA ALA A 181 -19.16 2.38 14.02
C ALA A 181 -18.18 3.53 13.80
N GLU A 182 -17.81 4.21 14.89
CA GLU A 182 -16.87 5.31 14.90
C GLU A 182 -15.71 5.04 15.89
N LEU A 183 -14.56 5.66 15.64
CA LEU A 183 -13.49 5.72 16.63
C LEU A 183 -13.92 6.58 17.81
N PRO A 184 -13.35 6.37 19.02
CA PRO A 184 -13.54 7.31 20.12
C PRO A 184 -13.13 8.73 19.72
N PRO A 185 -13.79 9.78 20.24
CA PRO A 185 -13.43 11.17 19.98
C PRO A 185 -11.95 11.45 20.26
N CYS A 186 -11.30 12.20 19.37
CA CYS A 186 -9.91 12.62 19.53
C CYS A 186 -9.84 14.12 19.84
N GLU A 187 -9.64 14.45 21.12
CA GLU A 187 -9.52 15.82 21.61
C GLU A 187 -8.12 16.44 21.39
N LYS A 188 -7.24 15.75 20.67
CA LYS A 188 -5.87 16.19 20.37
C LYS A 188 -5.64 16.32 18.88
N THR A 189 -4.93 17.35 18.48
CA THR A 189 -4.36 17.49 17.15
C THR A 189 -3.22 16.48 16.94
N ALA A 190 -2.86 16.22 15.68
CA ALA A 190 -1.71 15.36 15.35
C ALA A 190 -0.39 15.88 15.98
N LEU A 191 -0.20 17.20 16.06
CA LEU A 191 0.99 17.78 16.68
C LEU A 191 1.03 17.50 18.19
N GLU A 192 -0.09 17.62 18.90
CA GLU A 192 -0.16 17.32 20.33
C GLU A 192 0.07 15.83 20.63
N ILE A 193 -0.39 14.94 19.74
CA ILE A 193 -0.11 13.50 19.85
C ILE A 193 1.39 13.22 19.69
N LEU A 194 2.04 13.88 18.73
CA LEU A 194 3.45 13.64 18.40
C LEU A 194 4.43 14.44 19.27
N GLU A 195 3.98 15.50 19.96
CA GLU A 195 4.83 16.44 20.70
C GLU A 195 5.82 15.76 21.67
N PRO A 196 5.43 14.77 22.50
CA PRO A 196 6.36 14.12 23.42
C PRO A 196 7.50 13.41 22.69
N HIS A 197 7.21 12.80 21.54
CA HIS A 197 8.21 12.12 20.72
C HIS A 197 9.13 13.13 20.03
N ILE A 198 8.57 14.21 19.47
CA ILE A 198 9.35 15.29 18.85
C ILE A 198 10.34 15.89 19.85
N LYS A 199 9.88 16.23 21.07
CA LYS A 199 10.74 16.76 22.14
C LYS A 199 11.87 15.80 22.52
N ARG A 200 11.56 14.50 22.65
CA ARG A 200 12.56 13.47 22.96
C ARG A 200 13.64 13.37 21.89
N TYR A 201 13.24 13.34 20.61
CA TYR A 201 14.19 13.28 19.49
C TYR A 201 15.03 14.56 19.38
N ALA A 202 14.44 15.74 19.60
CA ALA A 202 15.16 17.01 19.59
C ALA A 202 16.23 17.06 20.69
N ALA A 203 15.87 16.71 21.94
CA ALA A 203 16.81 16.69 23.05
C ALA A 203 17.97 15.69 22.83
N HIS A 204 17.68 14.53 22.23
CA HIS A 204 18.72 13.55 21.90
C HIS A 204 19.71 14.08 20.85
N ALA A 205 19.22 14.77 19.81
CA ALA A 205 20.06 15.36 18.78
C ALA A 205 20.97 16.49 19.29
N GLU A 206 20.59 17.19 20.36
CA GLU A 206 21.43 18.21 21.00
C GLU A 206 22.50 17.62 21.93
N SER A 207 22.34 16.36 22.34
CA SER A 207 23.23 15.68 23.31
C SER A 207 24.40 14.92 22.70
N GLY A 208 24.44 14.77 21.38
CA GLY A 208 25.49 14.06 20.62
C GLY A 208 26.24 14.98 19.67
#